data_AF-A0A2G9HHS5-F1
#
_entry.id   AF-A0A2G9HHS5-F1
#
_cell.length_a   1.000
_cell.length_b   1.000
_cell.length_c   1.000
_cell.angle_alpha   90.00
_cell.angle_beta   90.00
_cell.angle_gamma   90.00
#
_symmetry.space_group_name_H-M   'P 1'
#
loop_
_entity.id
_entity.type
_entity.pdbx_description
1 polymer ?
#
loop_
_entity_poly.entity_id
_entity_poly.type
_entity_poly.pdbx_seq_one_letter_code
_entity_poly.pdbx_strand_id
1 'polypeptide(L)'
;MYLKALVFFLLTWIATAAYHPPKKQAKSAKGFGSSVVFPVSGNVYPKGYYYVTISIGQPPKPYFLDIDTGSDLTWLQCDAPCKKCTPSPHSLYKPNKNLITCLDPLCASLHGPGDHNCPAPQEQCDYQIDYADHGSSLGVLVKDSFPLKFTNGSTVAPQLAFGCGYNQEVLDTAHLPYTDGVLGLGSGKSSILTQLSSMGLTRNVVGHCLSGQGGGFLFFGDDFLPNSGIVWKPILSQLKYYSLGPADLQFGGRATNIKGLPIVFDSGSTFTYFTSQAYEALVSLIKGDLNRKLKDAVEDKSLPVCWKGTKPFKSIRDAVSYFKPLVLSFTNAKNVQFHLQPESYLIVTEHGNVCLGILNGGEVGLGNFNVIGDISLQDKLVIYDNERQRVGWAPANCNRLPNMDRDYGEGFRLPYAADDGLLKEICPANFGFWSNR
;
A
#
# COMPACT_ATOMS: atom_id res chain seq x y z
N MET A 1 -24.50 -53.94 -32.98
CA MET A 1 -25.57 -53.34 -33.80
C MET A 1 -25.49 -51.83 -33.65
N TYR A 2 -25.54 -50.93 -34.64
CA TYR A 2 -25.33 -50.87 -36.10
C TYR A 2 -25.20 -49.34 -36.41
N LEU A 3 -24.37 -48.76 -37.30
CA LEU A 3 -23.20 -49.18 -38.09
C LEU A 3 -22.45 -47.91 -38.58
N LYS A 4 -21.33 -48.07 -39.30
CA LYS A 4 -20.60 -47.01 -40.03
C LYS A 4 -21.46 -46.26 -41.06
N ALA A 5 -21.10 -45.00 -41.34
CA ALA A 5 -21.18 -44.43 -42.69
C ALA A 5 -19.98 -43.51 -42.96
N LEU A 6 -19.03 -43.95 -43.80
CA LEU A 6 -18.12 -43.03 -44.49
C LEU A 6 -18.81 -42.54 -45.76
N VAL A 7 -18.60 -41.28 -46.14
CA VAL A 7 -18.72 -40.84 -47.53
C VAL A 7 -17.47 -40.03 -47.88
N PHE A 8 -16.68 -40.57 -48.81
CA PHE A 8 -15.64 -39.84 -49.54
C PHE A 8 -16.31 -39.07 -50.69
N PHE A 9 -15.94 -37.81 -50.93
CA PHE A 9 -16.06 -37.23 -52.26
C PHE A 9 -14.87 -36.32 -52.61
N LEU A 10 -14.21 -36.73 -53.70
CA LEU A 10 -13.19 -36.12 -54.56
C LEU A 10 -12.51 -34.78 -54.22
N LEU A 11 -11.18 -34.78 -54.44
CA LEU A 11 -10.40 -33.59 -54.77
C LEU A 11 -10.84 -32.98 -56.12
N THR A 12 -10.89 -31.66 -56.16
CA THR A 12 -10.55 -30.86 -57.35
C THR A 12 -9.55 -29.77 -56.97
N TRP A 13 -8.62 -29.47 -57.87
CA TRP A 13 -7.58 -28.45 -57.74
C TRP A 13 -7.97 -27.15 -58.48
N ILE A 14 -7.11 -26.13 -58.40
CA ILE A 14 -7.18 -24.78 -59.02
C ILE A 14 -7.89 -23.75 -58.10
N ALA A 15 -7.36 -22.58 -57.76
CA ALA A 15 -6.12 -21.90 -58.18
C ALA A 15 -5.30 -21.34 -56.99
N THR A 16 -3.98 -21.19 -57.18
CA THR A 16 -3.09 -20.51 -56.24
C THR A 16 -3.28 -18.99 -56.27
N ALA A 17 -4.06 -18.45 -55.33
CA ALA A 17 -3.96 -17.04 -54.98
C ALA A 17 -2.65 -16.80 -54.21
N ALA A 18 -1.78 -15.92 -54.72
CA ALA A 18 -0.54 -15.58 -54.04
C ALA A 18 -0.85 -14.83 -52.73
N TYR A 19 -0.76 -15.53 -51.59
CA TYR A 19 -0.85 -14.90 -50.27
C TYR A 19 0.38 -14.03 -50.05
N HIS A 20 0.30 -12.76 -50.43
CA HIS A 20 1.26 -11.77 -49.98
C HIS A 20 1.14 -11.65 -48.45
N PRO A 21 2.18 -12.00 -47.68
CA PRO A 21 2.15 -11.71 -46.25
C PRO A 21 1.99 -10.20 -46.10
N PRO A 22 1.07 -9.70 -45.25
CA PRO A 22 0.99 -8.28 -44.99
C PRO A 22 2.37 -7.85 -44.50
N LYS A 23 2.99 -6.89 -45.22
CA LYS A 23 4.28 -6.31 -44.84
C LYS A 23 4.20 -6.03 -43.35
N LYS A 24 5.20 -6.49 -42.58
CA LYS A 24 5.36 -6.09 -41.19
C LYS A 24 5.39 -4.57 -41.15
N GLN A 25 4.24 -3.94 -40.92
CA GLN A 25 4.21 -2.61 -40.36
C GLN A 25 4.97 -2.78 -39.06
N ALA A 26 6.16 -2.19 -38.99
CA ALA A 26 6.81 -2.00 -37.71
C ALA A 26 5.74 -1.33 -36.85
N LYS A 27 5.27 -2.02 -35.81
CA LYS A 27 4.46 -1.37 -34.79
C LYS A 27 5.32 -0.21 -34.34
N SER A 28 4.89 1.01 -34.67
CA SER A 28 5.50 2.20 -34.12
C SER A 28 5.57 1.96 -32.62
N ALA A 29 6.79 1.97 -32.09
CA ALA A 29 6.98 1.92 -30.65
C ALA A 29 6.44 3.25 -30.13
N LYS A 30 5.12 3.31 -29.88
CA LYS A 30 4.51 4.37 -29.10
C LYS A 30 5.21 4.33 -27.74
N GLY A 31 6.18 5.23 -27.58
CA GLY A 31 6.96 5.37 -26.36
C GLY A 31 6.02 5.77 -25.24
N PHE A 32 5.65 4.78 -24.44
CA PHE A 32 4.73 4.89 -23.31
C PHE A 32 5.38 4.18 -22.12
N GLY A 33 5.23 4.78 -20.94
CA GLY A 33 6.03 4.47 -19.76
C GLY A 33 7.11 5.53 -19.51
N SER A 34 6.69 6.72 -19.10
CA SER A 34 7.52 7.59 -18.24
C SER A 34 6.98 7.42 -16.82
N SER A 35 7.84 7.55 -15.81
CA SER A 35 7.42 7.50 -14.42
C SER A 35 6.95 8.85 -13.86
N VAL A 36 6.29 8.78 -12.70
CA VAL A 36 6.01 9.91 -11.80
C VAL A 36 6.57 9.56 -10.43
N VAL A 37 7.15 10.52 -9.71
CA VAL A 37 7.67 10.33 -8.34
C VAL A 37 7.02 11.32 -7.39
N PHE A 38 6.68 10.84 -6.20
CA PHE A 38 6.19 11.63 -5.09
C PHE A 38 7.17 11.49 -3.91
N PRO A 39 7.59 12.60 -3.29
CA PRO A 39 8.20 12.52 -1.97
C PRO A 39 7.15 12.02 -0.98
N VAL A 40 7.55 11.09 -0.12
CA VAL A 40 6.69 10.57 0.96
C VAL A 40 7.02 11.29 2.25
N SER A 41 5.99 11.57 3.03
CA SER A 41 6.03 12.14 4.38
C SER A 41 5.41 11.17 5.38
N GLY A 42 5.70 11.31 6.68
CA GLY A 42 5.14 10.45 7.73
C GLY A 42 6.18 9.53 8.39
N ASN A 43 5.73 8.69 9.32
CA ASN A 43 6.53 7.65 9.98
C ASN A 43 5.64 6.67 10.77
N VAL A 44 6.13 5.45 11.00
CA VAL A 44 5.47 4.41 11.82
C VAL A 44 5.21 4.89 13.26
N TYR A 45 6.12 5.67 13.84
CA TYR A 45 5.97 6.23 15.18
C TYR A 45 6.68 7.59 15.27
N PRO A 46 6.07 8.63 15.87
CA PRO A 46 4.77 8.59 16.56
C PRO A 46 3.54 8.83 15.67
N LYS A 47 3.68 9.09 14.36
CA LYS A 47 2.52 9.46 13.51
C LYS A 47 1.61 8.29 13.17
N GLY A 48 2.19 7.13 12.83
CA GLY A 48 1.43 5.92 12.51
C GLY A 48 1.07 5.72 11.03
N TYR A 49 1.57 6.55 10.11
CA TYR A 49 1.21 6.47 8.69
C TYR A 49 2.25 7.16 7.79
N TYR A 50 2.22 6.84 6.49
CA TYR A 50 2.96 7.53 5.45
C TYR A 50 2.02 8.02 4.35
N TYR A 51 2.21 9.27 3.93
CA TYR A 51 1.36 9.91 2.93
C TYR A 51 2.17 10.58 1.82
N VAL A 52 1.52 10.80 0.68
CA VAL A 52 2.02 11.65 -0.41
C VAL A 52 1.12 12.87 -0.60
N THR A 53 1.67 13.93 -1.21
CA THR A 53 0.85 15.06 -1.67
C THR A 53 0.52 14.87 -3.14
N ILE A 54 -0.76 14.83 -3.49
CA ILE A 54 -1.25 14.80 -4.88
C ILE A 54 -2.14 16.02 -5.12
N SER A 55 -1.95 16.68 -6.26
CA SER A 55 -2.76 17.83 -6.67
C SER A 55 -3.95 17.38 -7.52
N ILE A 56 -5.16 17.83 -7.16
CA ILE A 56 -6.41 17.42 -7.81
C ILE A 56 -7.29 18.64 -8.08
N GLY A 57 -7.97 18.66 -9.23
CA GLY A 57 -8.98 19.67 -9.58
C GLY A 57 -8.52 20.77 -10.52
N GLN A 58 -9.44 21.69 -10.84
CA GLN A 58 -9.19 22.89 -11.63
C GLN A 58 -9.84 24.13 -10.95
N PRO A 59 -9.05 25.06 -10.38
CA PRO A 59 -7.59 25.03 -10.24
C PRO A 59 -7.11 23.87 -9.34
N PRO A 60 -5.89 23.34 -9.54
CA PRO A 60 -5.38 22.24 -8.74
C PRO A 60 -5.21 22.62 -7.26
N LYS A 61 -5.62 21.73 -6.37
CA LYS A 61 -5.42 21.84 -4.92
C LYS A 61 -4.61 20.65 -4.40
N PRO A 62 -3.66 20.85 -3.47
CA PRO A 62 -2.93 19.76 -2.84
C PRO A 62 -3.85 19.00 -1.87
N TYR A 63 -3.66 17.69 -1.81
CA TYR A 63 -4.27 16.80 -0.84
C TYR A 63 -3.23 15.79 -0.33
N PHE A 64 -3.24 15.52 0.97
CA PHE A 64 -2.44 14.49 1.62
C PHE A 64 -3.22 13.18 1.59
N LEU A 65 -2.64 12.16 0.94
CA LEU A 65 -3.27 10.85 0.79
C LEU A 65 -2.41 9.77 1.43
N ASP A 66 -3.01 9.00 2.32
CA ASP A 66 -2.38 7.84 2.97
C ASP A 66 -2.08 6.74 1.95
N ILE A 67 -0.93 6.05 2.07
CA ILE A 67 -0.42 5.17 1.00
C ILE A 67 -0.92 3.73 1.21
N ASP A 68 -2.02 3.35 0.56
CA ASP A 68 -2.66 2.06 0.77
C ASP A 68 -2.41 1.09 -0.39
N THR A 69 -1.81 -0.08 -0.12
CA THR A 69 -1.61 -1.15 -1.12
C THR A 69 -2.55 -2.35 -0.90
N GLY A 70 -3.38 -2.31 0.14
CA GLY A 70 -4.45 -3.25 0.45
C GLY A 70 -5.80 -2.93 -0.22
N SER A 71 -6.06 -1.69 -0.67
CA SER A 71 -7.25 -1.33 -1.44
C SER A 71 -6.94 -0.69 -2.82
N ASP A 72 -7.86 -0.81 -3.78
CA ASP A 72 -7.67 -0.32 -5.16
C ASP A 72 -8.21 1.09 -5.40
N LEU A 73 -9.29 1.51 -4.74
CA LEU A 73 -9.91 2.82 -4.97
C LEU A 73 -9.26 3.92 -4.13
N THR A 74 -8.64 4.90 -4.81
CA THR A 74 -8.28 6.19 -4.20
C THR A 74 -9.53 7.01 -3.88
N TRP A 75 -9.62 7.63 -2.70
CA TRP A 75 -10.72 8.52 -2.33
C TRP A 75 -10.27 9.74 -1.51
N LEU A 76 -11.10 10.79 -1.53
CA LEU A 76 -10.96 12.01 -0.74
C LEU A 76 -12.24 12.29 0.06
N GLN A 77 -12.09 12.94 1.21
CA GLN A 77 -13.23 13.49 1.94
C GLN A 77 -13.85 14.68 1.20
N CYS A 78 -15.17 14.67 1.09
CA CYS A 78 -15.94 15.55 0.20
C CYS A 78 -16.99 16.41 0.89
N ASP A 79 -17.12 17.63 0.38
CA ASP A 79 -18.24 18.53 0.67
C ASP A 79 -19.44 18.17 -0.23
N ALA A 80 -19.99 16.99 0.02
CA ALA A 80 -21.20 16.45 -0.60
C ALA A 80 -22.16 16.03 0.53
N PRO A 81 -22.78 17.02 1.18
CA PRO A 81 -22.87 17.19 2.63
C PRO A 81 -22.31 16.05 3.49
N CYS A 82 -21.06 16.18 3.93
CA CYS A 82 -20.43 15.14 4.73
C CYS A 82 -21.16 14.88 6.05
N LYS A 83 -21.51 13.62 6.31
CA LYS A 83 -22.25 13.16 7.49
C LYS A 83 -21.31 12.81 8.64
N LYS A 84 -20.26 12.06 8.33
CA LYS A 84 -19.17 11.68 9.24
C LYS A 84 -17.86 11.90 8.48
N CYS A 85 -17.24 13.06 8.68
CA CYS A 85 -15.90 13.35 8.19
C CYS A 85 -14.93 13.36 9.36
N THR A 86 -13.73 12.83 9.14
CA THR A 86 -12.60 12.93 10.06
C THR A 86 -11.91 14.29 9.88
N PRO A 87 -11.19 14.81 10.89
CA PRO A 87 -10.39 16.02 10.73
C PRO A 87 -9.35 15.87 9.62
N SER A 88 -9.32 16.80 8.67
CA SER A 88 -8.41 16.80 7.52
C SER A 88 -7.51 18.06 7.50
N PRO A 89 -6.32 18.00 6.86
CA PRO A 89 -5.41 19.14 6.73
C PRO A 89 -5.86 20.18 5.70
N HIS A 90 -6.63 19.81 4.67
CA HIS A 90 -7.14 20.73 3.65
C HIS A 90 -8.67 20.81 3.65
N SER A 91 -9.20 21.79 2.92
CA SER A 91 -10.64 21.91 2.67
C SER A 91 -11.15 20.71 1.88
N LEU A 92 -12.22 20.08 2.35
CA LEU A 92 -12.94 18.99 1.66
C LEU A 92 -13.08 19.25 0.16
N TYR A 93 -12.93 18.20 -0.64
CA TYR A 93 -13.10 18.29 -2.09
C TYR A 93 -14.54 18.65 -2.43
N LYS A 94 -14.74 19.60 -3.35
CA LYS A 94 -16.06 20.08 -3.79
C LYS A 94 -16.34 19.54 -5.19
N PRO A 95 -17.20 18.53 -5.37
CA PRO A 95 -17.56 18.02 -6.69
C PRO A 95 -18.27 19.10 -7.52
N ASN A 96 -18.03 19.10 -8.83
CA ASN A 96 -18.54 20.11 -9.75
C ASN A 96 -18.94 19.49 -11.09
N LYS A 97 -20.18 18.97 -11.16
CA LYS A 97 -20.79 18.39 -12.38
C LYS A 97 -19.95 17.29 -13.05
N ASN A 98 -19.19 16.56 -12.24
CA ASN A 98 -18.18 15.60 -12.67
C ASN A 98 -18.37 14.20 -12.06
N LEU A 99 -19.61 13.88 -11.68
CA LEU A 99 -20.01 12.56 -11.23
C LEU A 99 -19.82 11.53 -12.34
N ILE A 100 -19.36 10.34 -11.97
CA ILE A 100 -19.35 9.16 -12.83
C ILE A 100 -20.69 8.45 -12.65
N THR A 101 -21.30 8.03 -13.77
CA THR A 101 -22.57 7.30 -13.74
C THR A 101 -22.36 5.78 -13.70
N CYS A 102 -23.41 5.06 -13.30
CA CYS A 102 -23.51 3.60 -13.32
C CYS A 102 -23.14 2.93 -14.66
N LEU A 103 -23.18 3.65 -15.79
CA LEU A 103 -22.76 3.14 -17.10
C LEU A 103 -21.24 3.13 -17.34
N ASP A 104 -20.44 3.84 -16.54
CA ASP A 104 -18.99 3.85 -16.74
C ASP A 104 -18.39 2.48 -16.37
N PRO A 105 -17.55 1.87 -17.23
CA PRO A 105 -16.90 0.59 -16.95
C PRO A 105 -16.07 0.54 -15.66
N LEU A 106 -15.67 1.69 -15.10
CA LEU A 106 -15.03 1.78 -13.80
C LEU A 106 -16.00 1.50 -12.66
N CYS A 107 -17.26 1.93 -12.76
CA CYS A 107 -18.30 1.61 -11.77
C CYS A 107 -18.48 0.09 -11.65
N ALA A 108 -18.66 -0.56 -12.80
CA ALA A 108 -18.72 -2.02 -12.94
C ALA A 108 -17.47 -2.79 -12.43
N SER A 109 -16.40 -2.09 -12.06
CA SER A 109 -15.18 -2.69 -11.50
C SER A 109 -15.01 -2.51 -9.98
N LEU A 110 -15.81 -1.64 -9.36
CA LEU A 110 -15.85 -1.51 -7.91
C LEU A 110 -16.62 -2.69 -7.30
N HIS A 111 -17.83 -2.91 -7.79
CA HIS A 111 -18.74 -3.95 -7.30
C HIS A 111 -18.29 -5.37 -7.68
N GLY A 112 -18.64 -6.35 -6.84
CA GLY A 112 -18.43 -7.76 -7.14
C GLY A 112 -19.29 -8.25 -8.33
N PRO A 113 -18.96 -9.40 -8.95
CA PRO A 113 -19.78 -9.99 -10.00
C PRO A 113 -21.20 -10.30 -9.50
N GLY A 114 -22.19 -9.55 -10.01
CA GLY A 114 -23.59 -9.65 -9.60
C GLY A 114 -24.02 -8.67 -8.48
N ASP A 115 -23.09 -7.89 -7.93
CA ASP A 115 -23.33 -6.93 -6.84
C ASP A 115 -23.39 -5.47 -7.34
N HIS A 116 -23.45 -5.28 -8.67
CA HIS A 116 -23.57 -3.99 -9.32
C HIS A 116 -25.00 -3.46 -9.24
N ASN A 117 -25.40 -3.07 -8.03
CA ASN A 117 -26.75 -2.62 -7.72
C ASN A 117 -26.97 -1.17 -8.17
N CYS A 118 -27.14 -0.97 -9.47
CA CYS A 118 -27.47 0.30 -10.10
C CYS A 118 -28.94 0.32 -10.54
N PRO A 119 -29.85 1.00 -9.81
CA PRO A 119 -31.27 1.06 -10.12
C PRO A 119 -31.59 1.63 -11.51
N ALA A 120 -30.84 2.65 -11.95
CA ALA A 120 -30.91 3.15 -13.33
C ALA A 120 -29.52 3.45 -13.95
N PRO A 121 -29.35 3.29 -15.28
CA PRO A 121 -28.06 3.50 -15.96
C PRO A 121 -27.47 4.93 -15.83
N GLN A 122 -28.32 5.93 -15.58
CA GLN A 122 -27.95 7.35 -15.51
C GLN A 122 -27.70 7.84 -14.08
N GLU A 123 -27.89 6.99 -13.07
CA GLU A 123 -27.63 7.33 -11.68
C GLU A 123 -26.13 7.41 -11.40
N GLN A 124 -25.79 8.09 -10.30
CA GLN A 124 -24.42 8.19 -9.80
C GLN A 124 -23.87 6.80 -9.46
N CYS A 125 -22.56 6.61 -9.68
CA CYS A 125 -21.88 5.43 -9.20
C CYS A 125 -21.53 5.58 -7.72
N ASP A 126 -22.31 4.96 -6.84
CA ASP A 126 -22.00 4.87 -5.41
C ASP A 126 -20.88 3.85 -5.16
N TYR A 127 -20.07 4.07 -4.12
CA TYR A 127 -19.09 3.12 -3.65
C TYR A 127 -19.12 2.99 -2.12
N GLN A 128 -18.80 1.80 -1.62
CA GLN A 128 -18.41 1.56 -0.24
C GLN A 128 -17.11 0.76 -0.23
N ILE A 129 -16.15 1.18 0.60
CA ILE A 129 -14.95 0.41 0.95
C ILE A 129 -15.05 0.11 2.44
N ASP A 130 -14.97 -1.15 2.82
CA ASP A 130 -14.82 -1.59 4.21
C ASP A 130 -13.38 -2.04 4.44
N TYR A 131 -12.73 -1.49 5.47
CA TYR A 131 -11.36 -1.76 5.85
C TYR A 131 -11.28 -2.84 6.94
N ALA A 132 -10.13 -3.50 7.04
CA ALA A 132 -9.94 -4.62 7.96
C ALA A 132 -9.99 -4.21 9.44
N ASP A 133 -9.69 -2.96 9.76
CA ASP A 133 -9.76 -2.34 11.08
C ASP A 133 -11.20 -1.93 11.50
N HIS A 134 -12.20 -2.33 10.71
CA HIS A 134 -13.61 -1.94 10.84
C HIS A 134 -13.91 -0.47 10.48
N GLY A 135 -12.96 0.27 9.92
CA GLY A 135 -13.23 1.54 9.25
C GLY A 135 -13.98 1.34 7.92
N SER A 136 -14.67 2.36 7.43
CA SER A 136 -15.23 2.35 6.08
C SER A 136 -15.33 3.73 5.45
N SER A 137 -15.39 3.78 4.12
CA SER A 137 -15.66 5.00 3.34
C SER A 137 -16.81 4.75 2.38
N LEU A 138 -17.88 5.54 2.52
CA LEU A 138 -19.04 5.55 1.63
C LEU A 138 -19.09 6.88 0.88
N GLY A 139 -19.28 6.81 -0.44
CA GLY A 139 -19.29 7.99 -1.30
C GLY A 139 -19.75 7.72 -2.74
N VAL A 140 -19.43 8.65 -3.64
CA VAL A 140 -19.69 8.55 -5.08
C VAL A 140 -18.39 8.62 -5.88
N LEU A 141 -18.32 7.96 -7.05
CA LEU A 141 -17.24 8.22 -7.99
C LEU A 141 -17.39 9.58 -8.68
N VAL A 142 -16.29 10.31 -8.73
CA VAL A 142 -16.12 11.54 -9.51
C VAL A 142 -14.93 11.40 -10.44
N LYS A 143 -14.85 12.25 -11.47
CA LYS A 143 -13.73 12.34 -12.40
C LYS A 143 -13.16 13.75 -12.42
N ASP A 144 -11.87 13.92 -12.19
CA ASP A 144 -11.26 15.27 -12.22
C ASP A 144 -9.81 15.22 -12.71
N SER A 145 -9.23 16.41 -12.86
CA SER A 145 -7.90 16.71 -13.35
C SER A 145 -6.83 16.40 -12.30
N PHE A 146 -5.91 15.48 -12.61
CA PHE A 146 -4.74 15.17 -11.79
C PHE A 146 -3.48 15.67 -12.52
N PRO A 147 -3.02 16.92 -12.34
CA PRO A 147 -1.75 17.38 -12.92
C PRO A 147 -0.55 16.61 -12.32
N LEU A 148 0.12 15.83 -13.16
CA LEU A 148 1.30 15.03 -12.83
C LEU A 148 2.51 15.48 -13.64
N LYS A 149 3.66 15.62 -12.98
CA LYS A 149 4.96 15.88 -13.61
C LYS A 149 5.69 14.56 -13.81
N PHE A 150 6.01 14.24 -15.05
CA PHE A 150 6.67 13.00 -15.44
C PHE A 150 8.20 13.15 -15.48
N THR A 151 8.90 12.03 -15.36
CA THR A 151 10.37 11.91 -15.44
C THR A 151 10.97 12.30 -16.80
N ASN A 152 10.15 12.37 -17.85
CA ASN A 152 10.50 12.91 -19.16
C ASN A 152 10.33 14.44 -19.26
N GLY A 153 10.09 15.12 -18.13
CA GLY A 153 9.92 16.57 -18.05
C GLY A 153 8.54 17.10 -18.47
N SER A 154 7.67 16.24 -19.02
CA SER A 154 6.31 16.65 -19.40
C SER A 154 5.40 16.77 -18.18
N THR A 155 4.43 17.69 -18.25
CA THR A 155 3.32 17.77 -17.30
C THR A 155 2.04 17.42 -18.05
N VAL A 156 1.32 16.42 -17.55
CA VAL A 156 0.03 16.00 -18.12
C VAL A 156 -1.01 16.03 -17.00
N ALA A 157 -2.22 16.48 -17.32
CA ALA A 157 -3.35 16.51 -16.39
C ALA A 157 -4.47 15.54 -16.83
N PRO A 158 -4.26 14.21 -16.71
CA PRO A 158 -5.30 13.22 -17.00
C PRO A 158 -6.56 13.42 -16.15
N GLN A 159 -7.69 13.01 -16.72
CA GLN A 159 -8.99 12.98 -16.06
C GLN A 159 -9.19 11.61 -15.40
N LEU A 160 -8.86 11.51 -14.11
CA LEU A 160 -8.89 10.26 -13.35
C LEU A 160 -10.14 10.17 -12.48
N ALA A 161 -10.66 8.95 -12.34
CA ALA A 161 -11.73 8.62 -11.42
C ALA A 161 -11.20 8.41 -10.01
N PHE A 162 -11.92 8.88 -9.00
CA PHE A 162 -11.65 8.63 -7.59
C PHE A 162 -12.93 8.73 -6.75
N GLY A 163 -12.90 8.20 -5.53
CA GLY A 163 -14.00 8.25 -4.59
C GLY A 163 -14.13 9.64 -3.94
N CYS A 164 -15.35 10.14 -3.90
CA CYS A 164 -15.75 11.34 -3.19
C CYS A 164 -16.54 10.93 -1.95
N GLY A 165 -15.83 10.71 -0.84
CA GLY A 165 -16.34 10.14 0.41
C GLY A 165 -17.03 11.17 1.28
N TYR A 166 -18.26 10.89 1.70
CA TYR A 166 -19.08 11.77 2.55
C TYR A 166 -19.60 11.10 3.82
N ASN A 167 -19.27 9.83 4.06
CA ASN A 167 -19.56 9.14 5.31
C ASN A 167 -18.45 8.13 5.60
N GLN A 168 -17.59 8.48 6.54
CA GLN A 168 -16.46 7.69 6.99
C GLN A 168 -16.83 7.10 8.37
N GLU A 169 -16.94 5.77 8.46
CA GLU A 169 -17.07 5.08 9.73
C GLU A 169 -15.68 4.77 10.27
N VAL A 170 -15.45 5.00 11.56
CA VAL A 170 -14.17 4.75 12.23
C VAL A 170 -14.47 4.33 13.66
N LEU A 171 -13.67 3.41 14.22
CA LEU A 171 -13.69 3.11 15.65
C LEU A 171 -13.22 4.32 16.46
N ASP A 172 -13.96 4.69 17.51
CA ASP A 172 -13.64 5.82 18.41
C ASP A 172 -12.25 5.73 19.06
N THR A 173 -11.65 4.53 19.10
CA THR A 173 -10.33 4.25 19.67
C THR A 173 -9.18 4.28 18.65
N ALA A 174 -9.46 4.49 17.35
CA ALA A 174 -8.44 4.45 16.31
C ALA A 174 -7.61 5.75 16.27
N HIS A 175 -6.28 5.61 16.22
CA HIS A 175 -5.38 6.71 15.87
C HIS A 175 -5.43 6.96 14.37
N LEU A 176 -6.36 7.82 13.94
CA LEU A 176 -6.56 8.16 12.54
C LEU A 176 -5.36 8.90 11.92
N PRO A 177 -4.99 8.57 10.66
CA PRO A 177 -4.17 9.42 9.83
C PRO A 177 -4.78 10.82 9.69
N TYR A 178 -3.96 11.87 9.88
CA TYR A 178 -4.38 13.25 9.63
C TYR A 178 -4.17 13.61 8.16
N THR A 179 -4.96 12.97 7.31
CA THR A 179 -4.91 13.04 5.85
C THR A 179 -6.27 13.49 5.28
N ASP A 180 -6.31 13.82 4.00
CA ASP A 180 -7.55 14.20 3.30
C ASP A 180 -8.29 12.98 2.72
N GLY A 181 -7.66 11.80 2.74
CA GLY A 181 -8.17 10.55 2.21
C GLY A 181 -7.07 9.50 2.02
N VAL A 182 -7.34 8.51 1.18
CA VAL A 182 -6.49 7.33 0.94
C VAL A 182 -6.14 7.19 -0.54
N LEU A 183 -4.87 6.94 -0.84
CA LEU A 183 -4.35 6.59 -2.16
C LEU A 183 -4.34 5.06 -2.30
N GLY A 184 -5.44 4.49 -2.84
CA GLY A 184 -5.53 3.07 -3.19
C GLY A 184 -4.63 2.68 -4.37
N LEU A 185 -3.68 1.78 -4.11
CA LEU A 185 -2.64 1.28 -5.01
C LEU A 185 -2.75 -0.24 -5.27
N GLY A 186 -3.81 -0.88 -4.78
CA GLY A 186 -4.18 -2.25 -5.11
C GLY A 186 -4.34 -2.48 -6.62
N SER A 187 -4.25 -3.74 -7.03
CA SER A 187 -4.14 -4.16 -8.46
C SER A 187 -5.44 -4.03 -9.27
N GLY A 188 -6.47 -3.40 -8.71
CA GLY A 188 -7.78 -3.23 -9.33
C GLY A 188 -7.84 -2.18 -10.44
N LYS A 189 -8.98 -2.16 -11.15
CA LYS A 189 -9.20 -1.26 -12.30
C LYS A 189 -9.46 0.20 -11.90
N SER A 190 -10.00 0.43 -10.70
CA SER A 190 -10.25 1.75 -10.13
C SER A 190 -8.98 2.47 -9.69
N SER A 191 -7.88 1.76 -9.43
CA SER A 191 -6.63 2.40 -9.00
C SER A 191 -6.11 3.41 -10.02
N ILE A 192 -5.67 4.56 -9.52
CA ILE A 192 -5.04 5.64 -10.28
C ILE A 192 -3.94 5.09 -11.20
N LEU A 193 -3.14 4.13 -10.72
CA LEU A 193 -2.09 3.49 -11.50
C LEU A 193 -2.63 2.73 -12.73
N THR A 194 -3.66 1.91 -12.54
CA THR A 194 -4.29 1.15 -13.62
C THR A 194 -4.95 2.09 -14.63
N GLN A 195 -5.58 3.17 -14.16
CA GLN A 195 -6.14 4.22 -15.02
C GLN A 195 -5.04 4.91 -15.85
N LEU A 196 -3.96 5.38 -15.23
CA LEU A 196 -2.80 5.99 -15.91
C LEU A 196 -2.19 5.07 -16.96
N SER A 197 -2.04 3.78 -16.64
CA SER A 197 -1.52 2.79 -17.56
C SER A 197 -2.48 2.50 -18.73
N SER A 198 -3.79 2.48 -18.49
CA SER A 198 -4.80 2.35 -19.56
C SER A 198 -4.76 3.50 -20.57
N MET A 199 -4.35 4.70 -20.13
CA MET A 199 -4.11 5.87 -20.97
C MET A 199 -2.72 5.86 -21.65
N GLY A 200 -1.88 4.87 -21.34
CA GLY A 200 -0.49 4.74 -21.80
C GLY A 200 0.52 5.60 -21.04
N LEU A 201 0.10 6.42 -20.07
CA LEU A 201 0.97 7.42 -19.46
C LEU A 201 2.12 6.79 -18.67
N THR A 202 1.83 5.72 -17.92
CA THR A 202 2.81 4.94 -17.14
C THR A 202 2.74 3.45 -17.49
N ARG A 203 3.74 2.68 -17.04
CA ARG A 203 3.53 1.23 -16.82
C ARG A 203 2.57 1.00 -15.67
N ASN A 204 1.92 -0.16 -15.65
CA ASN A 204 1.17 -0.62 -14.48
C ASN A 204 2.15 -1.27 -13.47
N VAL A 205 3.01 -0.40 -12.92
CA VAL A 205 4.01 -0.72 -11.91
C VAL A 205 3.99 0.42 -10.89
N VAL A 206 3.91 0.10 -9.61
CA VAL A 206 4.11 1.05 -8.51
C VAL A 206 5.21 0.52 -7.60
N GLY A 207 5.98 1.42 -7.02
CA GLY A 207 6.91 1.05 -5.95
C GLY A 207 7.08 2.15 -4.94
N HIS A 208 7.36 1.76 -3.70
CA HIS A 208 7.65 2.67 -2.61
C HIS A 208 8.93 2.27 -1.87
N CYS A 209 9.47 3.23 -1.15
CA CYS A 209 10.62 3.07 -0.27
C CYS A 209 10.36 3.97 0.94
N LEU A 210 9.94 3.37 2.05
CA LEU A 210 9.62 4.07 3.29
C LEU A 210 10.87 4.11 4.17
N SER A 211 11.28 5.29 4.64
CA SER A 211 12.46 5.41 5.51
C SER A 211 12.12 5.09 6.96
N GLY A 212 12.98 4.29 7.60
CA GLY A 212 12.94 4.07 9.05
C GLY A 212 13.15 5.36 9.88
N GLN A 213 13.62 6.44 9.26
CA GLN A 213 13.78 7.77 9.87
C GLN A 213 12.59 8.71 9.60
N GLY A 214 11.60 8.27 8.82
CA GLY A 214 10.47 9.06 8.35
C GLY A 214 10.65 9.60 6.94
N GLY A 215 9.52 9.80 6.27
CA GLY A 215 9.45 10.11 4.84
C GLY A 215 9.92 8.96 3.94
N GLY A 216 10.24 9.28 2.68
CA GLY A 216 10.68 8.30 1.68
C GLY A 216 10.32 8.72 0.26
N PHE A 217 10.00 7.75 -0.60
CA PHE A 217 9.46 8.02 -1.93
C PHE A 217 8.47 6.95 -2.43
N LEU A 218 7.56 7.39 -3.30
CA LEU A 218 6.61 6.56 -4.05
C LEU A 218 6.79 6.89 -5.53
N PHE A 219 6.66 5.90 -6.42
CA PHE A 219 6.66 6.14 -7.86
C PHE A 219 5.65 5.27 -8.61
N PHE A 220 5.14 5.81 -9.72
CA PHE A 220 4.36 5.09 -10.73
C PHE A 220 5.22 4.90 -11.99
N GLY A 221 5.07 3.78 -12.69
CA GLY A 221 5.95 3.37 -13.80
C GLY A 221 7.19 2.59 -13.34
N ASP A 222 8.13 2.35 -14.24
CA ASP A 222 9.28 1.45 -14.04
C ASP A 222 10.67 2.07 -14.24
N ASP A 223 10.79 3.41 -14.42
CA ASP A 223 12.09 4.09 -14.61
C ASP A 223 13.07 3.89 -13.43
N PHE A 224 12.53 3.58 -12.24
CA PHE A 224 13.27 3.51 -10.98
C PHE A 224 13.59 2.09 -10.52
N LEU A 225 13.31 1.06 -11.33
CA LEU A 225 13.62 -0.31 -10.97
C LEU A 225 15.13 -0.58 -11.08
N PRO A 226 15.79 -1.09 -10.01
CA PRO A 226 17.16 -1.55 -10.10
C PRO A 226 17.35 -2.65 -11.15
N ASN A 227 18.45 -2.56 -11.91
CA ASN A 227 18.84 -3.57 -12.91
C ASN A 227 19.11 -4.96 -12.30
N SER A 228 19.38 -5.05 -10.99
CA SER A 228 19.70 -6.29 -10.27
C SER A 228 19.39 -6.16 -8.78
N GLY A 229 19.41 -7.27 -8.04
CA GLY A 229 19.24 -7.30 -6.58
C GLY A 229 17.78 -7.40 -6.09
N ILE A 230 16.79 -7.22 -6.97
CA ILE A 230 15.38 -7.40 -6.64
C ILE A 230 15.04 -8.89 -6.53
N VAL A 231 14.55 -9.33 -5.37
CA VAL A 231 13.91 -10.64 -5.18
C VAL A 231 12.45 -10.53 -5.64
N TRP A 232 11.99 -11.44 -6.49
CA TRP A 232 10.63 -11.43 -7.04
C TRP A 232 9.80 -12.64 -6.60
N LYS A 233 8.52 -12.42 -6.28
CA LYS A 233 7.54 -13.46 -5.98
C LYS A 233 6.21 -13.20 -6.73
N PRO A 234 5.66 -14.18 -7.48
CA PRO A 234 4.34 -14.04 -8.09
C PRO A 234 3.23 -13.84 -7.04
N ILE A 235 2.25 -13.01 -7.40
CA ILE A 235 1.02 -12.76 -6.62
C ILE A 235 0.08 -13.97 -6.74
N LEU A 236 -0.63 -14.29 -5.67
CA LEU A 236 -1.74 -15.24 -5.69
C LEU A 236 -2.97 -14.55 -6.31
N SER A 237 -3.39 -15.01 -7.50
CA SER A 237 -4.20 -14.22 -8.44
C SER A 237 -5.64 -13.89 -8.01
N GLN A 238 -6.20 -12.85 -8.65
CA GLN A 238 -7.61 -12.39 -8.61
C GLN A 238 -8.06 -11.57 -7.39
N LEU A 239 -7.17 -11.28 -6.45
CA LEU A 239 -7.44 -10.36 -5.34
C LEU A 239 -7.08 -8.92 -5.74
N LYS A 240 -7.82 -7.93 -5.20
CA LYS A 240 -7.52 -6.50 -5.39
C LYS A 240 -6.28 -6.02 -4.61
N TYR A 241 -5.73 -6.89 -3.75
CA TYR A 241 -4.58 -6.66 -2.86
C TYR A 241 -3.44 -7.66 -3.11
N TYR A 242 -2.25 -7.32 -2.62
CA TYR A 242 -1.01 -8.04 -2.93
C TYR A 242 -0.74 -9.22 -2.00
N SER A 243 -1.46 -10.32 -2.24
CA SER A 243 -1.26 -11.58 -1.53
C SER A 243 -0.15 -12.44 -2.12
N LEU A 244 0.76 -12.90 -1.27
CA LEU A 244 1.88 -13.81 -1.53
C LEU A 244 1.77 -15.03 -0.59
N GLY A 245 2.46 -16.12 -0.92
CA GLY A 245 2.63 -17.23 0.02
C GLY A 245 2.65 -18.62 -0.62
N PRO A 246 2.47 -19.67 0.20
CA PRO A 246 2.63 -19.63 1.66
C PRO A 246 4.09 -19.36 2.08
N ALA A 247 4.30 -18.92 3.32
CA ALA A 247 5.61 -18.68 3.91
C ALA A 247 5.76 -19.32 5.31
N ASP A 248 6.96 -19.82 5.61
CA ASP A 248 7.35 -20.34 6.92
C ASP A 248 8.23 -19.31 7.65
N LEU A 249 8.00 -19.11 8.96
CA LEU A 249 8.78 -18.17 9.76
C LEU A 249 10.03 -18.84 10.33
N GLN A 250 11.17 -18.16 10.21
CA GLN A 250 12.40 -18.48 10.93
C GLN A 250 12.70 -17.40 11.98
N PHE A 251 13.26 -17.80 13.11
CA PHE A 251 13.67 -16.93 14.21
C PHE A 251 15.17 -17.14 14.48
N GLY A 252 15.99 -16.08 14.38
CA GLY A 252 17.43 -16.16 14.63
C GLY A 252 18.18 -17.15 13.75
N GLY A 253 17.73 -17.33 12.50
CA GLY A 253 18.29 -18.31 11.55
C GLY A 253 17.90 -19.77 11.82
N ARG A 254 16.91 -20.02 12.70
CA ARG A 254 16.36 -21.35 12.97
C ARG A 254 14.91 -21.44 12.50
N ALA A 255 14.54 -22.56 11.87
CA ALA A 255 13.14 -22.83 11.52
C ALA A 255 12.26 -22.91 12.77
N THR A 256 11.02 -22.43 12.66
CA THR A 256 10.03 -22.48 13.75
C THR A 256 8.87 -23.44 13.40
N ASN A 257 7.91 -23.55 14.31
CA ASN A 257 6.63 -24.26 14.07
C ASN A 257 5.58 -23.37 13.37
N ILE A 258 5.86 -22.08 13.15
CA ILE A 258 4.98 -21.14 12.45
C ILE A 258 5.21 -21.30 10.95
N LYS A 259 4.22 -21.88 10.26
CA LYS A 259 4.35 -22.36 8.87
C LYS A 259 3.11 -22.06 8.05
N GLY A 260 3.27 -22.10 6.73
CA GLY A 260 2.12 -22.06 5.81
C GLY A 260 1.40 -20.71 5.71
N LEU A 261 1.99 -19.62 6.19
CA LEU A 261 1.33 -18.32 6.30
C LEU A 261 1.02 -17.72 4.92
N PRO A 262 -0.24 -17.41 4.58
CA PRO A 262 -0.56 -16.46 3.52
C PRO A 262 -0.19 -15.05 3.99
N ILE A 263 0.51 -14.29 3.15
CA ILE A 263 1.10 -12.99 3.49
C ILE A 263 0.54 -11.91 2.55
N VAL A 264 -0.02 -10.83 3.08
CA VAL A 264 -0.39 -9.63 2.31
C VAL A 264 0.67 -8.56 2.54
N PHE A 265 1.09 -7.87 1.48
CA PHE A 265 1.96 -6.69 1.57
C PHE A 265 1.10 -5.44 1.50
N ASP A 266 1.05 -4.66 2.58
CA ASP A 266 0.10 -3.56 2.73
C ASP A 266 0.71 -2.38 3.48
N SER A 267 0.87 -1.26 2.78
CA SER A 267 1.31 0.02 3.34
C SER A 267 0.16 0.83 3.96
N GLY A 268 -1.10 0.41 3.78
CA GLY A 268 -2.25 0.95 4.52
C GLY A 268 -2.30 0.43 5.96
N SER A 269 -1.27 -0.30 6.41
CA SER A 269 -1.16 -0.86 7.75
C SER A 269 0.16 -0.43 8.39
N THR A 270 0.09 0.35 9.47
CA THR A 270 1.26 0.87 10.21
C THR A 270 2.21 -0.24 10.69
N PHE A 271 1.62 -1.32 11.19
CA PHE A 271 2.29 -2.41 11.88
C PHE A 271 2.11 -3.72 11.12
N THR A 272 2.98 -4.68 11.39
CA THR A 272 2.78 -6.05 10.87
C THR A 272 1.77 -6.77 11.76
N TYR A 273 0.86 -7.54 11.17
CA TYR A 273 -0.13 -8.32 11.92
C TYR A 273 0.00 -9.79 11.53
N PHE A 274 0.11 -10.67 12.52
CA PHE A 274 0.07 -12.12 12.32
C PHE A 274 -1.20 -12.69 12.94
N THR A 275 -1.70 -13.82 12.41
CA THR A 275 -2.81 -14.56 13.03
C THR A 275 -2.49 -14.86 14.50
N SER A 276 -3.50 -14.92 15.38
CA SER A 276 -3.27 -15.04 16.84
C SER A 276 -2.32 -16.18 17.20
N GLN A 277 -2.47 -17.35 16.58
CA GLN A 277 -1.58 -18.49 16.77
C GLN A 277 -0.11 -18.19 16.39
N ALA A 278 0.11 -17.50 15.28
CA ALA A 278 1.46 -17.15 14.82
C ALA A 278 2.08 -16.03 15.64
N TYR A 279 1.28 -15.03 16.04
CA TYR A 279 1.66 -13.95 16.94
C TYR A 279 2.05 -14.48 18.33
N GLU A 280 1.21 -15.28 18.98
CA GLU A 280 1.48 -15.86 20.31
C GLU A 280 2.75 -16.72 20.30
N ALA A 281 2.91 -17.56 19.27
CA ALA A 281 4.10 -18.38 19.10
C ALA A 281 5.36 -17.54 18.89
N LEU A 282 5.28 -16.43 18.14
CA LEU A 282 6.40 -15.50 17.95
C LEU A 282 6.75 -14.74 19.25
N VAL A 283 5.76 -14.22 19.97
CA VAL A 283 5.98 -13.54 21.27
C VAL A 283 6.62 -14.51 22.27
N SER A 284 6.20 -15.78 22.28
CA SER A 284 6.81 -16.83 23.10
C SER A 284 8.28 -17.08 22.73
N LEU A 285 8.60 -17.18 21.43
CA LEU A 285 9.97 -17.32 20.93
C LEU A 285 10.86 -16.12 21.32
N ILE A 286 10.35 -14.90 21.14
CA ILE A 286 11.07 -13.67 21.52
C ILE A 286 11.33 -13.66 23.03
N LYS A 287 10.28 -13.81 23.86
CA LYS A 287 10.42 -13.80 25.32
C LYS A 287 11.32 -14.93 25.85
N GLY A 288 11.40 -16.07 25.15
CA GLY A 288 12.29 -17.18 25.48
C GLY A 288 13.77 -16.94 25.16
N ASP A 289 14.09 -16.13 24.14
CA ASP A 289 15.47 -15.76 23.77
C ASP A 289 15.96 -14.49 24.50
N LEU A 290 15.04 -13.62 24.93
CA LEU A 290 15.37 -12.39 25.64
C LEU A 290 16.20 -12.64 26.91
N ASN A 291 17.35 -11.97 26.97
CA ASN A 291 18.22 -12.05 28.14
C ASN A 291 17.68 -11.24 29.32
N ARG A 292 18.10 -11.60 30.54
CA ARG A 292 17.65 -11.00 31.82
C ARG A 292 17.94 -9.49 32.00
N LYS A 293 18.51 -8.79 31.01
CA LYS A 293 18.74 -7.34 31.06
C LYS A 293 17.51 -6.52 30.64
N LEU A 294 16.60 -7.11 29.86
CA LEU A 294 15.31 -6.51 29.56
C LEU A 294 14.26 -6.97 30.57
N LYS A 295 13.30 -6.10 30.86
CA LYS A 295 12.10 -6.40 31.67
C LYS A 295 10.87 -5.96 30.89
N ASP A 296 9.74 -6.64 31.08
CA ASP A 296 8.45 -6.19 30.53
C ASP A 296 8.13 -4.76 31.06
N ALA A 297 7.73 -3.87 30.16
CA ALA A 297 7.34 -2.49 30.42
C ALA A 297 5.82 -2.36 30.34
N VAL A 298 5.11 -3.07 31.23
CA VAL A 298 3.64 -3.21 31.22
C VAL A 298 2.92 -1.87 31.44
N GLU A 299 3.63 -0.87 31.98
CA GLU A 299 3.14 0.51 32.10
C GLU A 299 3.09 1.27 30.77
N ASP A 300 3.91 0.92 29.78
CA ASP A 300 3.91 1.53 28.45
C ASP A 300 2.71 1.01 27.67
N LYS A 301 1.85 1.92 27.19
CA LYS A 301 0.64 1.61 26.43
C LYS A 301 0.77 1.91 24.94
N SER A 302 1.96 2.28 24.47
CA SER A 302 2.21 2.57 23.06
C SER A 302 1.92 1.35 22.17
N LEU A 303 2.25 0.14 22.62
CA LEU A 303 1.95 -1.13 21.96
C LEU A 303 1.74 -2.27 23.00
N PRO A 304 1.09 -3.40 22.64
CA PRO A 304 0.75 -4.46 23.59
C PRO A 304 1.94 -5.17 24.26
N VAL A 305 3.10 -5.20 23.60
CA VAL A 305 4.31 -5.87 24.10
C VAL A 305 5.50 -4.91 24.03
N CYS A 306 5.90 -4.41 25.19
CA CYS A 306 7.00 -3.47 25.38
C CYS A 306 7.99 -3.98 26.43
N TRP A 307 9.26 -3.61 26.28
CA TRP A 307 10.36 -3.93 27.18
C TRP A 307 11.21 -2.70 27.51
N LYS A 308 11.68 -2.64 28.75
CA LYS A 308 12.59 -1.62 29.26
C LYS A 308 13.96 -2.20 29.58
N GLY A 309 15.00 -1.46 29.20
CA GLY A 309 16.39 -1.72 29.59
C GLY A 309 16.68 -1.22 31.02
N THR A 310 17.95 -1.34 31.43
CA THR A 310 18.45 -0.71 32.68
C THR A 310 18.60 0.81 32.56
N LYS A 311 18.58 1.33 31.34
CA LYS A 311 18.49 2.75 30.98
C LYS A 311 17.51 2.87 29.80
N PRO A 312 16.82 4.02 29.64
CA PRO A 312 16.00 4.27 28.45
C PRO A 312 16.84 4.18 27.17
N PHE A 313 16.29 3.53 26.14
CA PHE A 313 16.84 3.52 24.79
C PHE A 313 16.66 4.90 24.15
N LYS A 314 17.64 5.40 23.39
CA LYS A 314 17.55 6.69 22.67
C LYS A 314 17.19 6.50 21.21
N SER A 315 17.52 5.35 20.65
CA SER A 315 17.25 4.98 19.26
C SER A 315 17.10 3.49 19.13
N ILE A 316 16.51 3.04 18.03
CA ILE A 316 16.34 1.61 17.75
C ILE A 316 17.66 0.83 17.74
N ARG A 317 18.76 1.50 17.33
CA ARG A 317 20.12 0.94 17.30
C ARG A 317 20.65 0.53 18.69
N ASP A 318 20.13 1.15 19.76
CA ASP A 318 20.50 0.78 21.13
C ASP A 318 19.83 -0.54 21.57
N ALA A 319 18.70 -0.89 20.95
CA ALA A 319 17.87 -2.04 21.30
C ALA A 319 18.10 -3.27 20.39
N VAL A 320 18.50 -3.10 19.12
CA VAL A 320 18.57 -4.21 18.14
C VAL A 320 19.46 -5.37 18.56
N SER A 321 20.52 -5.11 19.32
CA SER A 321 21.45 -6.14 19.84
C SER A 321 20.82 -7.15 20.81
N TYR A 322 19.63 -6.84 21.35
CA TYR A 322 18.89 -7.71 22.27
C TYR A 322 17.97 -8.72 21.58
N PHE A 323 17.72 -8.57 20.28
CA PHE A 323 16.73 -9.36 19.54
C PHE A 323 17.35 -10.11 18.35
N LYS A 324 16.57 -10.98 17.69
CA LYS A 324 17.01 -11.84 16.59
C LYS A 324 16.24 -11.55 15.30
N PRO A 325 16.90 -11.52 14.13
CA PRO A 325 16.21 -11.33 12.87
C PRO A 325 15.17 -12.44 12.63
N LEU A 326 14.06 -12.05 12.00
CA LEU A 326 13.04 -12.97 11.49
C LEU A 326 13.22 -13.12 9.98
N VAL A 327 12.82 -14.28 9.44
CA VAL A 327 12.82 -14.50 7.99
C VAL A 327 11.55 -15.23 7.59
N LEU A 328 10.77 -14.64 6.67
CA LEU A 328 9.67 -15.31 5.99
C LEU A 328 10.23 -16.04 4.77
N SER A 329 10.18 -17.37 4.79
CA SER A 329 10.70 -18.25 3.73
C SER A 329 9.54 -18.79 2.88
N PHE A 330 9.43 -18.34 1.64
CA PHE A 330 8.32 -18.70 0.76
C PHE A 330 8.49 -20.12 0.20
N THR A 331 7.78 -21.09 0.76
CA THR A 331 8.04 -22.54 0.55
C THR A 331 7.86 -22.98 -0.91
N ASN A 332 6.93 -22.36 -1.64
CA ASN A 332 6.69 -22.61 -3.07
C ASN A 332 7.66 -21.88 -4.02
N ALA A 333 8.81 -21.38 -3.55
CA ALA A 333 9.87 -20.83 -4.41
C ALA A 333 11.27 -21.06 -3.81
N LYS A 334 12.22 -21.55 -4.62
CA LYS A 334 13.60 -21.74 -4.14
C LYS A 334 14.24 -20.38 -3.81
N ASN A 335 14.79 -20.27 -2.61
CA ASN A 335 15.59 -19.12 -2.14
C ASN A 335 14.86 -17.76 -2.15
N VAL A 336 13.52 -17.73 -2.08
CA VAL A 336 12.76 -16.49 -1.92
C VAL A 336 12.51 -16.26 -0.43
N GLN A 337 13.18 -15.25 0.13
CA GLN A 337 13.12 -14.88 1.54
C GLN A 337 12.82 -13.38 1.70
N PHE A 338 11.98 -13.04 2.67
CA PHE A 338 11.80 -11.67 3.15
C PHE A 338 12.42 -11.57 4.55
N HIS A 339 13.45 -10.73 4.68
CA HIS A 339 14.22 -10.58 5.91
C HIS A 339 13.71 -9.40 6.73
N LEU A 340 13.43 -9.65 8.00
CA LEU A 340 13.04 -8.66 8.99
C LEU A 340 14.17 -8.55 10.02
N GLN A 341 15.01 -7.53 9.88
CA GLN A 341 15.96 -7.18 10.95
C GLN A 341 15.20 -6.59 12.14
N PRO A 342 15.78 -6.51 13.35
CA PRO A 342 15.11 -5.93 14.51
C PRO A 342 14.55 -4.52 14.27
N GLU A 343 15.23 -3.70 13.46
CA GLU A 343 14.75 -2.38 13.02
C GLU A 343 13.44 -2.45 12.21
N SER A 344 13.12 -3.57 11.57
CA SER A 344 11.92 -3.78 10.76
C SER A 344 10.74 -4.39 11.52
N TYR A 345 10.81 -4.55 12.85
CA TYR A 345 9.66 -5.02 13.64
C TYR A 345 9.62 -4.45 15.07
N LEU A 346 10.50 -3.52 15.42
CA LEU A 346 10.58 -2.89 16.73
C LEU A 346 10.55 -1.36 16.61
N ILE A 347 9.85 -0.71 17.53
CA ILE A 347 9.93 0.75 17.73
C ILE A 347 10.59 1.08 19.07
N VAL A 348 11.10 2.31 19.22
CA VAL A 348 11.44 2.88 20.53
C VAL A 348 10.45 3.99 20.85
N THR A 349 9.80 3.91 22.01
CA THR A 349 8.76 4.86 22.44
C THR A 349 9.36 6.14 23.02
N GLU A 350 8.54 7.18 23.19
CA GLU A 350 8.95 8.42 23.88
C GLU A 350 9.42 8.18 25.33
N HIS A 351 8.98 7.08 25.97
CA HIS A 351 9.43 6.64 27.29
C HIS A 351 10.81 5.95 27.26
N GLY A 352 11.38 5.73 26.07
CA GLY A 352 12.64 5.03 25.84
C GLY A 352 12.54 3.52 26.09
N ASN A 353 11.35 2.94 25.92
CA ASN A 353 11.12 1.50 25.91
C ASN A 353 11.19 0.99 24.47
N VAL A 354 11.51 -0.29 24.27
CA VAL A 354 11.45 -0.95 22.95
C VAL A 354 10.19 -1.81 22.88
N CYS A 355 9.39 -1.66 21.83
CA CYS A 355 8.12 -2.36 21.67
C CYS A 355 8.03 -3.13 20.36
N LEU A 356 7.29 -4.25 20.37
CA LEU A 356 7.06 -5.12 19.23
C LEU A 356 5.96 -4.56 18.32
N GLY A 357 6.33 -4.11 17.12
CA GLY A 357 5.40 -3.69 16.06
C GLY A 357 4.95 -4.84 15.14
N ILE A 358 4.98 -6.08 15.66
CA ILE A 358 4.20 -7.20 15.13
C ILE A 358 3.07 -7.46 16.13
N LEU A 359 1.82 -7.39 15.67
CA LEU A 359 0.62 -7.36 16.49
C LEU A 359 -0.31 -8.56 16.21
N ASN A 360 -1.30 -8.75 17.06
CA ASN A 360 -2.29 -9.82 16.94
C ASN A 360 -3.39 -9.42 15.94
N GLY A 361 -3.37 -10.03 14.75
CA GLY A 361 -4.41 -9.79 13.73
C GLY A 361 -5.82 -10.23 14.17
N GLY A 362 -5.93 -11.21 15.08
CA GLY A 362 -7.24 -11.65 15.58
C GLY A 362 -7.93 -10.62 16.49
N GLU A 363 -7.19 -9.73 17.13
CA GLU A 363 -7.74 -8.65 17.96
C GLU A 363 -8.31 -7.49 17.12
N VAL A 364 -7.95 -7.42 15.83
CA VAL A 364 -8.35 -6.36 14.88
C VAL A 364 -9.07 -6.93 13.65
N GLY A 365 -9.81 -8.03 13.81
CA GLY A 365 -10.68 -8.56 12.75
C GLY A 365 -10.00 -9.24 11.54
N LEU A 366 -8.67 -9.25 11.43
CA LEU A 366 -7.94 -9.84 10.30
C LEU A 366 -8.06 -11.37 10.19
N GLY A 367 -8.52 -12.06 11.24
CA GLY A 367 -8.80 -13.50 11.22
C GLY A 367 -7.59 -14.36 10.81
N ASN A 368 -7.61 -14.85 9.56
CA ASN A 368 -6.57 -15.71 9.00
C ASN A 368 -5.52 -14.97 8.12
N PHE A 369 -5.66 -13.66 7.94
CA PHE A 369 -4.68 -12.87 7.19
C PHE A 369 -3.42 -12.59 8.03
N ASN A 370 -2.27 -12.56 7.38
CA ASN A 370 -1.02 -12.03 7.93
C ASN A 370 -0.60 -10.86 7.04
N VAL A 371 -0.40 -9.68 7.63
CA VAL A 371 -0.17 -8.42 6.92
C VAL A 371 1.23 -7.91 7.24
N ILE A 372 2.02 -7.62 6.20
CA ILE A 372 3.32 -6.96 6.31
C ILE A 372 3.10 -5.47 6.13
N GLY A 373 2.93 -4.79 7.26
CA GLY A 373 2.77 -3.34 7.35
C GLY A 373 4.06 -2.55 7.25
N ASP A 374 3.93 -1.22 7.21
CA ASP A 374 4.99 -0.24 6.99
C ASP A 374 6.27 -0.51 7.78
N ILE A 375 6.17 -0.81 9.08
CA ILE A 375 7.33 -1.15 9.93
C ILE A 375 8.23 -2.24 9.32
N SER A 376 7.63 -3.23 8.65
CA SER A 376 8.35 -4.31 8.00
C SER A 376 8.77 -3.96 6.56
N LEU A 377 8.11 -2.99 5.93
CA LEU A 377 8.43 -2.49 4.59
C LEU A 377 9.54 -1.42 4.61
N GLN A 378 9.81 -0.80 5.77
CA GLN A 378 10.87 0.21 5.96
C GLN A 378 12.26 -0.22 5.46
N ASP A 379 12.99 0.75 4.90
CA ASP A 379 14.35 0.66 4.33
C ASP A 379 14.49 -0.45 3.26
N LYS A 380 13.39 -0.71 2.54
CA LYS A 380 13.31 -1.61 1.39
C LYS A 380 12.60 -0.88 0.25
N LEU A 381 13.12 -1.03 -0.96
CA LEU A 381 12.38 -0.73 -2.17
C LEU A 381 11.42 -1.89 -2.40
N VAL A 382 10.12 -1.64 -2.29
CA VAL A 382 9.03 -2.60 -2.53
C VAL A 382 8.33 -2.22 -3.83
N ILE A 383 8.12 -3.20 -4.71
CA ILE A 383 7.65 -3.00 -6.08
C ILE A 383 6.48 -3.94 -6.35
N TYR A 384 5.43 -3.41 -6.96
CA TYR A 384 4.23 -4.14 -7.34
C TYR A 384 4.10 -4.03 -8.87
N ASP A 385 4.52 -5.10 -9.56
CA ASP A 385 4.56 -5.18 -11.02
C ASP A 385 3.28 -5.88 -11.50
N ASN A 386 2.22 -5.09 -11.71
CA ASN A 386 0.91 -5.58 -12.12
C ASN A 386 0.92 -6.14 -13.55
N GLU A 387 1.77 -5.62 -14.43
CA GLU A 387 1.97 -6.16 -15.78
C GLU A 387 2.49 -7.61 -15.75
N ARG A 388 3.29 -7.99 -14.75
CA ARG A 388 3.85 -9.34 -14.58
C ARG A 388 3.31 -10.10 -13.36
N GLN A 389 2.27 -9.58 -12.71
CA GLN A 389 1.58 -10.18 -11.56
C GLN A 389 2.53 -10.66 -10.45
N ARG A 390 3.44 -9.79 -10.00
CA ARG A 390 4.48 -10.12 -9.01
C ARG A 390 4.81 -8.94 -8.10
N VAL A 391 5.17 -9.26 -6.85
CA VAL A 391 5.80 -8.31 -5.92
C VAL A 391 7.31 -8.53 -5.95
N GLY A 392 8.07 -7.45 -5.88
CA GLY A 392 9.53 -7.43 -5.78
C GLY A 392 10.00 -6.65 -4.57
N TRP A 393 11.13 -7.03 -3.98
CA TRP A 393 11.78 -6.26 -2.92
C TRP A 393 13.31 -6.29 -3.00
N ALA A 394 13.94 -5.20 -2.56
CA ALA A 394 15.38 -5.10 -2.35
C ALA A 394 15.66 -4.16 -1.16
N PRO A 395 16.73 -4.39 -0.35
CA PRO A 395 17.20 -3.40 0.62
C PRO A 395 17.58 -2.08 -0.09
N ALA A 396 17.17 -0.94 0.46
CA ALA A 396 17.40 0.36 -0.17
C ALA A 396 17.56 1.48 0.87
N ASN A 397 18.29 2.54 0.51
CA ASN A 397 18.34 3.76 1.32
C ASN A 397 17.20 4.70 0.92
N CYS A 398 16.08 4.63 1.63
CA CYS A 398 14.89 5.41 1.31
C CYS A 398 15.00 6.92 1.63
N ASN A 399 16.09 7.37 2.27
CA ASN A 399 16.31 8.78 2.61
C ASN A 399 16.73 9.66 1.41
N ARG A 400 16.78 9.09 0.20
CA ARG A 400 17.12 9.81 -1.03
C ARG A 400 16.13 9.40 -2.11
N LEU A 401 15.58 10.38 -2.83
CA LEU A 401 14.90 10.10 -4.09
C LEU A 401 15.87 9.33 -5.00
N PRO A 402 15.40 8.37 -5.81
CA PRO A 402 16.23 7.74 -6.83
C PRO A 402 16.89 8.80 -7.71
N ASN A 403 18.17 8.64 -8.06
CA ASN A 403 18.97 9.66 -8.74
C ASN A 403 18.25 10.20 -10.00
N MET A 404 17.70 11.41 -9.89
CA MET A 404 17.13 12.17 -11.00
C MET A 404 18.20 12.87 -11.86
N ASP A 405 19.48 12.53 -11.67
CA ASP A 405 20.66 13.10 -12.36
C ASP A 405 20.77 12.70 -13.85
N ARG A 406 19.62 12.52 -14.51
CA ARG A 406 19.48 12.64 -15.97
C ARG A 406 18.86 13.99 -16.28
N ASP A 407 19.69 15.04 -16.23
CA ASP A 407 19.42 16.39 -16.76
C ASP A 407 18.01 16.96 -16.48
N TYR A 408 17.72 17.26 -15.20
CA TYR A 408 16.65 18.21 -14.87
C TYR A 408 17.17 19.36 -14.02
N GLY A 409 17.03 20.57 -14.58
CA GLY A 409 17.43 21.82 -13.96
C GLY A 409 16.72 22.11 -12.63
N GLU A 410 17.28 23.07 -11.91
CA GLU A 410 16.98 23.42 -10.52
C GLU A 410 15.48 23.39 -10.17
N GLY A 411 15.14 22.60 -9.16
CA GLY A 411 13.77 22.44 -8.65
C GLY A 411 13.65 21.48 -7.46
N PHE A 412 14.58 20.53 -7.32
CA PHE A 412 14.68 19.63 -6.17
C PHE A 412 15.97 19.85 -5.36
N ARG A 413 16.08 21.03 -4.75
CA ARG A 413 17.01 21.28 -3.64
C ARG A 413 16.27 21.99 -2.51
N LEU A 414 15.90 21.23 -1.49
CA LEU A 414 15.91 21.68 -0.09
C LEU A 414 15.96 20.43 0.81
N PRO A 415 17.01 20.22 1.62
CA PRO A 415 16.94 19.29 2.73
C PRO A 415 16.12 19.94 3.84
N TYR A 416 14.87 19.50 4.02
CA TYR A 416 14.12 19.93 5.20
C TYR A 416 14.70 19.22 6.43
N ALA A 417 15.34 20.02 7.28
CA ALA A 417 15.68 19.61 8.63
C ALA A 417 14.40 19.23 9.40
N ALA A 418 14.55 18.39 10.41
CA ALA A 418 13.51 18.24 11.43
C ALA A 418 13.34 19.59 12.12
N ASP A 419 12.16 20.20 11.96
CA ASP A 419 11.83 21.48 12.59
C ASP A 419 11.42 21.21 14.04
N ASP A 420 12.45 21.13 14.90
CA ASP A 420 12.32 20.88 16.32
C ASP A 420 11.85 22.16 17.04
N GLY A 421 10.54 22.40 17.00
CA GLY A 421 9.82 23.24 17.95
C GLY A 421 9.36 24.63 17.49
N LEU A 422 8.04 24.77 17.28
CA LEU A 422 7.23 25.65 18.16
C LEU A 422 5.71 25.35 18.10
N LEU A 423 5.28 24.23 18.68
CA LEU A 423 3.88 24.03 19.12
C LEU A 423 3.85 23.53 20.57
N LYS A 424 4.18 24.43 21.49
CA LYS A 424 3.75 24.31 22.89
C LYS A 424 2.39 24.99 23.03
N GLU A 425 1.48 24.32 23.74
CA GLU A 425 0.06 24.69 23.89
C GLU A 425 -0.68 24.52 22.54
N ILE A 426 -1.72 23.69 22.41
CA ILE A 426 -2.80 23.38 23.35
C ILE A 426 -3.15 21.88 23.27
N CYS A 427 -2.94 21.14 24.37
CA CYS A 427 -3.61 19.86 24.66
C CYS A 427 -3.60 19.64 26.20
N PRO A 428 -4.66 20.03 26.94
CA PRO A 428 -4.72 19.76 28.36
C PRO A 428 -4.99 18.27 28.60
N ALA A 429 -4.02 17.57 29.21
CA ALA A 429 -4.20 16.21 29.67
C ALA A 429 -5.13 16.17 30.90
N ASN A 430 -6.30 15.55 30.73
CA ASN A 430 -7.26 14.97 31.69
C ASN A 430 -8.48 14.56 30.81
N PHE A 431 -9.22 13.47 31.00
CA PHE A 431 -9.59 12.69 32.18
C PHE A 431 -9.50 11.18 31.83
N GLY A 432 -9.44 10.21 32.73
CA GLY A 432 -9.93 10.17 34.11
C GLY A 432 -11.16 9.23 34.18
N PHE A 433 -10.91 7.97 34.59
CA PHE A 433 -11.92 6.93 34.82
C PHE A 433 -13.18 7.45 35.53
N TRP A 434 -14.37 7.02 35.07
CA TRP A 434 -15.55 6.86 35.93
C TRP A 434 -16.29 5.57 35.62
N SER A 435 -16.69 4.87 36.69
CA SER A 435 -17.42 3.60 36.63
C SER A 435 -18.92 3.82 36.85
N ASN A 436 -19.70 2.81 36.44
CA ASN A 436 -21.04 2.49 36.96
C ASN A 436 -22.08 3.61 37.05
N ARG A 437 -22.95 3.69 36.04
CA ARG A 437 -24.30 3.10 36.20
C ARG A 437 -24.97 2.77 34.88
#